data_AF-A0A7C6S7X5-F1
#
_entry.id   AF-A0A7C6S7X5-F1
#
_cell.length_a   1.000
_cell.length_b   1.000
_cell.length_c   1.000
_cell.angle_alpha   90.00
_cell.angle_beta   90.00
_cell.angle_gamma   90.00
#
_symmetry.space_group_name_H-M   'P 1'
#
loop_
_entity.id
_entity.type
_entity.pdbx_description
1 polymer ?
#
loop_
_entity_poly.entity_id
_entity_poly.type
_entity_poly.pdbx_seq_one_letter_code
_entity_poly.pdbx_strand_id
1 'polypeptide(L)'
;MFGWLVRRLGDAVMDDLLRRIYREHYTRNIYSPVAVIDKVGLHNFIEAEMRAAGGKPLERPLGSPVVLSAWEQILLNPVHLHRFPTPAETRIDTRVVIGPRAQKPLQLKIPLMIAGMSYGGALSLRAKIALAQAATRAGTATNSGEAPLIAEEREAARYFIGQYSRSGYMTDPADLRRLDAIEIQLAQGAQAADPSPSRRILSARRCGSVFT
;
A
#
# COMPACT_ATOMS: atom_id res chain seq x y z
N MET A 1 52.83 26.67 11.93
CA MET A 1 52.80 26.74 10.44
C MET A 1 51.57 26.07 9.84
N PHE A 2 51.25 24.82 10.22
CA PHE A 2 50.10 24.06 9.68
C PHE A 2 48.73 24.74 9.87
N GLY A 3 48.43 25.26 11.06
CA GLY A 3 47.14 25.94 11.32
C GLY A 3 46.91 27.25 10.55
N TRP A 4 47.99 27.97 10.16
CA TRP A 4 47.87 29.17 9.32
C TRP A 4 47.55 28.80 7.88
N LEU A 5 48.12 27.70 7.37
CA LEU A 5 47.84 27.19 6.04
C LEU A 5 46.40 26.67 5.94
N VAL A 6 45.93 25.93 6.94
CA VAL A 6 44.55 25.43 7.02
C VAL A 6 43.54 26.59 7.07
N ARG A 7 43.82 27.64 7.88
CA ARG A 7 42.97 28.85 7.91
C ARG A 7 42.96 29.57 6.57
N ARG A 8 44.12 29.79 5.96
CA ARG A 8 44.20 30.48 4.66
C ARG A 8 43.49 29.73 3.53
N LEU A 9 43.57 28.40 3.54
CA LEU A 9 42.83 27.56 2.61
C LEU A 9 41.32 27.60 2.90
N GLY A 10 40.92 27.53 4.16
CA GLY A 10 39.53 27.67 4.58
C GLY A 10 38.93 29.02 4.20
N ASP A 11 39.66 30.11 4.45
CA ASP A 11 39.26 31.49 4.12
C ASP A 11 39.11 31.67 2.61
N ALA A 12 40.05 31.16 1.80
CA ALA A 12 39.97 31.25 0.34
C ALA A 12 38.77 30.46 -0.23
N VAL A 13 38.50 29.28 0.32
CA VAL A 13 37.32 28.47 -0.06
C VAL A 13 36.03 29.16 0.36
N MET A 14 36.01 29.75 1.56
CA MET A 14 34.82 30.39 2.11
C MET A 14 34.51 31.72 1.44
N ASP A 15 35.53 32.50 1.09
CA ASP A 15 35.38 33.72 0.30
C ASP A 15 34.88 33.41 -1.11
N ASP A 16 35.36 32.35 -1.76
CA ASP A 16 34.84 31.93 -3.07
C ASP A 16 33.36 31.49 -2.96
N LEU A 17 33.02 30.71 -1.93
CA LEU A 17 31.65 30.28 -1.68
C LEU A 17 30.71 31.46 -1.41
N LEU A 18 31.08 32.36 -0.49
CA LEU A 18 30.30 33.56 -0.16
C LEU A 18 30.15 34.48 -1.37
N ARG A 19 31.21 34.66 -2.16
CA ARG A 19 31.15 35.45 -3.39
C ARG A 19 30.18 34.84 -4.38
N ARG A 20 30.17 33.51 -4.56
CA ARG A 20 29.21 32.82 -5.44
C ARG A 20 27.77 32.98 -4.94
N ILE A 21 27.54 32.83 -3.64
CA ILE A 21 26.20 32.99 -3.04
C ILE A 21 25.67 34.42 -3.22
N TYR A 22 26.49 35.45 -3.00
CA TYR A 22 26.00 36.83 -2.95
C TYR A 22 26.13 37.61 -4.26
N ARG A 23 27.06 37.25 -5.15
CA ARG A 23 27.36 38.05 -6.35
C ARG A 23 26.99 37.38 -7.68
N GLU A 24 26.75 36.07 -7.71
CA GLU A 24 26.35 35.40 -8.95
C GLU A 24 24.88 35.61 -9.27
N HIS A 25 24.61 35.71 -10.58
CA HIS A 25 23.26 35.81 -11.12
C HIS A 25 22.45 34.57 -10.71
N TYR A 26 21.17 34.76 -10.36
CA TYR A 26 20.31 33.72 -9.79
C TYR A 26 20.36 32.39 -10.56
N THR A 27 20.40 32.42 -11.89
CA THR A 27 20.43 31.22 -12.75
C THR A 27 21.69 30.37 -12.65
N ARG A 28 22.79 30.92 -12.13
CA ARG A 28 24.06 30.20 -11.91
C ARG A 28 24.43 30.07 -10.44
N ASN A 29 23.68 30.75 -9.59
CA ASN A 29 23.94 30.83 -8.17
C ASN A 29 23.65 29.48 -7.51
N ILE A 30 24.61 29.00 -6.72
CA ILE A 30 24.50 27.75 -5.97
C ILE A 30 23.39 27.75 -4.91
N TYR A 31 22.92 28.94 -4.51
CA TYR A 31 21.79 29.10 -3.59
C TYR A 31 20.42 29.02 -4.29
N SER A 32 20.38 29.14 -5.62
CA SER A 32 19.12 29.16 -6.38
C SER A 32 18.22 27.94 -6.21
N PRO A 33 18.73 26.72 -5.97
CA PRO A 33 17.86 25.57 -5.73
C PRO A 33 17.10 25.64 -4.40
N VAL A 34 17.55 26.45 -3.42
CA VAL A 34 16.96 26.49 -2.07
C VAL A 34 15.48 26.87 -2.10
N ALA A 35 15.10 27.88 -2.89
CA ALA A 35 13.70 28.27 -3.02
C ALA A 35 12.83 27.16 -3.65
N VAL A 36 13.42 26.36 -4.55
CA VAL A 36 12.75 25.20 -5.14
C VAL A 36 12.63 24.09 -4.10
N ILE A 37 13.71 23.80 -3.37
CA ILE A 37 13.75 22.81 -2.27
C ILE A 37 12.71 23.15 -1.20
N ASP A 38 12.56 24.40 -0.79
CA ASP A 38 11.56 24.82 0.20
C ASP A 38 10.13 24.62 -0.33
N LYS A 39 9.92 24.84 -1.63
CA LYS A 39 8.60 24.71 -2.25
C LYS A 39 8.18 23.26 -2.51
N VAL A 40 9.10 22.42 -2.98
CA VAL A 40 8.78 21.03 -3.38
C VAL A 40 9.26 19.98 -2.38
N GLY A 41 10.12 20.35 -1.43
CA GLY A 41 10.82 19.44 -0.52
C GLY A 41 12.09 18.84 -1.13
N LEU A 42 13.11 18.63 -0.29
CA LEU A 42 14.42 18.10 -0.71
C LEU A 42 14.31 16.77 -1.49
N HIS A 43 13.44 15.86 -1.04
CA HIS A 43 13.22 14.57 -1.69
C HIS A 43 12.74 14.72 -3.15
N ASN A 44 11.71 15.53 -3.38
CA ASN A 44 11.16 15.73 -4.71
C ASN A 44 12.13 16.48 -5.63
N PHE A 45 12.93 17.39 -5.06
CA PHE A 45 13.99 18.09 -5.79
C PHE A 45 15.06 17.13 -6.31
N ILE A 46 15.64 16.29 -5.43
CA ILE A 46 16.68 15.32 -5.82
C ILE A 46 16.13 14.33 -6.86
N GLU A 47 14.93 13.82 -6.66
CA GLU A 47 14.35 12.91 -7.63
C GLU A 47 14.01 13.59 -8.97
N ALA A 48 13.64 14.87 -8.98
CA ALA A 48 13.43 15.63 -10.21
C ALA A 48 14.74 15.77 -11.00
N GLU A 49 15.85 16.04 -10.31
CA GLU A 49 17.19 16.04 -10.91
C GLU A 49 17.59 14.66 -11.45
N MET A 50 17.31 13.58 -10.72
CA MET A 50 17.58 12.22 -11.20
C MET A 50 16.76 11.89 -12.46
N ARG A 51 15.51 12.34 -12.54
CA ARG A 51 14.66 12.20 -13.75
C ARG A 51 15.21 13.03 -14.91
N ALA A 52 15.65 14.26 -14.64
CA ALA A 52 16.23 15.15 -15.64
C ALA A 52 17.55 14.60 -16.20
N ALA A 53 18.42 14.05 -15.35
CA ALA A 53 19.69 13.45 -15.75
C ALA A 53 19.49 12.11 -16.49
N GLY A 54 18.56 11.27 -16.02
CA GLY A 54 18.35 9.93 -16.56
C GLY A 54 17.41 9.86 -17.76
N GLY A 55 16.60 10.90 -18.01
CA GLY A 55 15.57 10.93 -19.05
C GLY A 55 14.50 9.84 -18.92
N LYS A 56 14.46 9.13 -17.77
CA LYS A 56 13.58 8.01 -17.49
C LYS A 56 12.80 8.25 -16.20
N PRO A 57 11.56 7.75 -16.09
CA PRO A 57 10.85 7.69 -14.82
C PRO A 57 11.67 6.91 -13.78
N LEU A 58 11.68 7.35 -12.53
CA LEU A 58 12.31 6.62 -11.43
C LEU A 58 11.46 5.41 -11.04
N GLU A 59 12.09 4.25 -11.00
CA GLU A 59 11.50 3.04 -10.42
C GLU A 59 11.52 3.18 -8.89
N ARG A 60 10.34 3.38 -8.28
CA ARG A 60 10.19 3.42 -6.82
C ARG A 60 9.70 2.05 -6.33
N PRO A 61 10.48 1.31 -5.53
CA PRO A 61 10.05 0.00 -5.02
C PRO A 61 8.90 0.11 -4.00
N LEU A 62 8.72 1.27 -3.36
CA LEU A 62 7.76 1.51 -2.26
C LEU A 62 6.83 2.71 -2.52
N GLY A 63 6.64 3.10 -3.79
CA GLY A 63 5.70 4.16 -4.14
C GLY A 63 6.10 5.58 -3.68
N SER A 64 5.12 6.49 -3.65
CA SER A 64 5.30 7.89 -3.24
C SER A 64 5.14 8.04 -1.73
N PRO A 65 5.93 8.89 -1.04
CA PRO A 65 5.76 9.15 0.40
C PRO A 65 4.49 9.93 0.76
N VAL A 66 3.72 10.39 -0.23
CA VAL A 66 2.48 11.17 0.02
C VAL A 66 1.40 10.24 0.59
N VAL A 67 1.16 10.37 1.90
CA VAL A 67 0.06 9.71 2.61
C VAL A 67 -1.21 10.56 2.44
N LEU A 68 -2.04 10.23 1.45
CA LEU A 68 -3.28 10.97 1.13
C LEU A 68 -4.53 10.50 1.91
N SER A 69 -4.40 9.87 3.08
CA SER A 69 -5.59 9.52 3.89
C SER A 69 -5.92 10.61 4.88
N ALA A 70 -6.22 11.80 4.37
CA ALA A 70 -6.73 12.92 5.15
C ALA A 70 -8.20 12.66 5.52
N TRP A 71 -8.45 11.73 6.45
CA TRP A 71 -9.80 11.42 6.95
C TRP A 71 -10.51 12.67 7.49
N GLU A 72 -9.76 13.68 7.91
CA GLU A 72 -10.24 15.01 8.30
C GLU A 72 -10.94 15.78 7.16
N GLN A 73 -10.75 15.38 5.90
CA GLN A 73 -11.44 15.97 4.74
C GLN A 73 -12.81 15.32 4.47
N ILE A 74 -13.12 14.19 5.13
CA ILE A 74 -14.39 13.48 4.96
C ILE A 74 -15.33 13.87 6.10
N LEU A 75 -16.35 14.67 5.77
CA LEU A 75 -17.44 15.00 6.68
C LEU A 75 -18.70 14.23 6.29
N LEU A 76 -19.27 13.48 7.23
CA LEU A 76 -20.53 12.78 7.03
C LEU A 76 -21.70 13.69 7.42
N ASN A 77 -22.61 13.96 6.49
CA ASN A 77 -23.79 14.78 6.74
C ASN A 77 -24.87 13.95 7.47
N PRO A 78 -25.23 14.25 8.72
CA PRO A 78 -26.29 13.52 9.41
C PRO A 78 -27.67 13.94 8.90
N VAL A 79 -28.62 13.02 8.83
CA VAL A 79 -30.01 13.34 8.47
C VAL A 79 -30.78 13.79 9.72
N HIS A 80 -31.42 14.96 9.65
CA HIS A 80 -32.12 15.56 10.80
C HIS A 80 -33.63 15.70 10.57
N LEU A 81 -34.06 16.14 9.37
CA LEU A 81 -35.44 16.52 9.09
C LEU A 81 -36.18 15.54 8.17
N HIS A 82 -35.50 14.94 7.20
CA HIS A 82 -36.14 13.98 6.27
C HIS A 82 -36.41 12.63 6.93
N ARG A 83 -35.49 12.17 7.78
CA ARG A 83 -35.61 10.98 8.61
C ARG A 83 -34.97 11.30 9.96
N PHE A 84 -35.67 10.98 11.04
CA PHE A 84 -35.12 11.15 12.38
C PHE A 84 -33.96 10.17 12.64
N PRO A 85 -32.99 10.54 13.49
CA PRO A 85 -31.93 9.63 13.90
C PRO A 85 -32.49 8.32 14.47
N THR A 86 -31.80 7.22 14.21
CA THR A 86 -32.15 5.92 14.75
C THR A 86 -32.09 5.95 16.29
N PRO A 87 -33.13 5.46 17.01
CA PRO A 87 -33.11 5.40 18.47
C PRO A 87 -31.94 4.58 19.02
N ALA A 88 -31.42 4.96 20.19
CA ALA A 88 -30.22 4.36 20.78
C ALA A 88 -30.36 2.87 21.11
N GLU A 89 -31.59 2.41 21.36
CA GLU A 89 -31.94 1.03 21.71
C GLU A 89 -32.04 0.14 20.46
N THR A 90 -32.05 0.73 19.26
CA THR A 90 -32.18 0.00 18.01
C THR A 90 -30.87 -0.73 17.71
N ARG A 91 -30.95 -2.06 17.59
CA ARG A 91 -29.80 -2.85 17.14
C ARG A 91 -29.55 -2.60 15.65
N ILE A 92 -28.36 -2.11 15.33
CA ILE A 92 -27.91 -1.92 13.95
C ILE A 92 -27.36 -3.24 13.41
N ASP A 93 -27.91 -3.69 12.27
CA ASP A 93 -27.36 -4.82 11.55
C ASP A 93 -26.16 -4.39 10.71
N THR A 94 -24.99 -4.90 11.05
CA THR A 94 -23.72 -4.62 10.37
C THR A 94 -23.30 -5.72 9.41
N ARG A 95 -24.18 -6.70 9.14
CA ARG A 95 -23.88 -7.81 8.24
C ARG A 95 -23.65 -7.31 6.82
N VAL A 96 -22.69 -7.93 6.15
CA VAL A 96 -22.34 -7.64 4.75
C VAL A 96 -22.32 -8.93 3.96
N VAL A 97 -22.90 -8.90 2.75
CA VAL A 97 -22.84 -10.02 1.80
C VAL A 97 -22.01 -9.59 0.61
N ILE A 98 -20.90 -10.29 0.38
CA ILE A 98 -20.03 -10.08 -0.78
C ILE A 98 -20.39 -11.11 -1.85
N GLY A 99 -20.61 -10.64 -3.07
CA GLY A 99 -21.04 -11.47 -4.19
C GLY A 99 -22.45 -12.05 -4.01
N PRO A 100 -23.50 -11.24 -3.78
CA PRO A 100 -24.86 -11.73 -3.51
C PRO A 100 -25.47 -12.58 -4.64
N ARG A 101 -24.91 -12.52 -5.85
CA ARG A 101 -25.32 -13.33 -7.01
C ARG A 101 -24.39 -14.53 -7.29
N ALA A 102 -23.36 -14.72 -6.48
CA ALA A 102 -22.48 -15.87 -6.60
C ALA A 102 -23.17 -17.13 -6.07
N GLN A 103 -22.78 -18.32 -6.56
CA GLN A 103 -23.29 -19.59 -6.02
C GLN A 103 -22.97 -19.76 -4.52
N LYS A 104 -21.82 -19.23 -4.09
CA LYS A 104 -21.34 -19.26 -2.70
C LYS A 104 -21.04 -17.82 -2.23
N PRO A 105 -22.06 -17.04 -1.82
CA PRO A 105 -21.86 -15.68 -1.35
C PRO A 105 -21.15 -15.66 0.01
N LEU A 106 -20.24 -14.70 0.20
CA LEU A 106 -19.51 -14.56 1.46
C LEU A 106 -20.31 -13.69 2.43
N GLN A 107 -20.72 -14.25 3.56
CA GLN A 107 -21.57 -13.58 4.55
C GLN A 107 -20.74 -13.22 5.79
N LEU A 108 -20.54 -11.92 6.02
CA LEU A 108 -19.75 -11.38 7.11
C LEU A 108 -20.67 -10.74 8.16
N LYS A 109 -20.32 -10.87 9.44
CA LYS A 109 -21.07 -10.26 10.56
C LYS A 109 -20.87 -8.75 10.66
N ILE A 110 -19.73 -8.26 10.17
CA ILE A 110 -19.28 -6.87 10.28
C ILE A 110 -18.69 -6.40 8.95
N PRO A 111 -18.70 -5.09 8.65
CA PRO A 111 -18.16 -4.52 7.41
C PRO A 111 -16.64 -4.32 7.47
N LEU A 112 -15.93 -5.22 8.16
CA LEU A 112 -14.48 -5.14 8.39
C LEU A 112 -13.89 -6.51 8.15
N MET A 113 -12.79 -6.60 7.42
CA MET A 113 -12.05 -7.85 7.16
C MET A 113 -10.55 -7.62 7.29
N ILE A 114 -9.80 -8.70 7.52
CA ILE A 114 -8.35 -8.63 7.63
C ILE A 114 -7.77 -8.65 6.22
N ALA A 115 -7.01 -7.60 5.88
CA ALA A 115 -6.40 -7.45 4.56
C ALA A 115 -5.32 -8.51 4.28
N GLY A 116 -5.02 -8.71 3.00
CA GLY A 116 -4.01 -9.67 2.54
C GLY A 116 -2.59 -9.26 2.93
N MET A 117 -2.00 -10.00 3.87
CA MET A 117 -0.61 -9.84 4.30
C MET A 117 0.09 -11.19 4.19
N SER A 118 1.18 -11.26 3.41
CA SER A 118 1.86 -12.52 3.08
C SER A 118 2.60 -13.12 4.27
N TYR A 119 2.54 -14.45 4.38
CA TYR A 119 3.41 -15.19 5.29
C TYR A 119 4.87 -15.12 4.82
N GLY A 120 5.80 -14.93 5.76
CA GLY A 120 7.24 -14.88 5.50
C GLY A 120 7.73 -13.54 4.93
N GLY A 121 6.90 -12.86 4.15
CA GLY A 121 7.17 -11.51 3.65
C GLY A 121 6.72 -10.40 4.60
N ALA A 122 5.50 -10.51 5.14
CA ALA A 122 4.91 -9.49 6.01
C ALA A 122 4.70 -9.97 7.46
N LEU A 123 4.23 -11.21 7.63
CA LEU A 123 3.83 -11.75 8.94
C LEU A 123 4.44 -13.12 9.22
N SER A 124 4.62 -13.42 10.51
CA SER A 124 4.96 -14.77 10.99
C SER A 124 3.75 -15.71 10.92
N LEU A 125 4.00 -17.02 10.88
CA LEU A 125 2.93 -18.03 10.86
C LEU A 125 2.00 -17.91 12.07
N ARG A 126 2.58 -17.69 13.26
CA ARG A 126 1.82 -17.51 14.50
C ARG A 126 0.90 -16.30 14.43
N ALA A 127 1.36 -15.18 13.85
CA ALA A 127 0.53 -14.00 13.66
C ALA A 127 -0.63 -14.28 12.69
N LYS A 128 -0.37 -14.99 11.58
CA LYS A 128 -1.39 -15.37 10.60
C LYS A 128 -2.48 -16.26 11.21
N ILE A 129 -2.09 -17.29 11.96
CA ILE A 129 -3.03 -18.17 12.68
C ILE A 129 -3.85 -17.37 13.70
N ALA A 130 -3.21 -16.47 14.47
CA ALA A 130 -3.91 -15.65 15.44
C ALA A 130 -4.95 -14.71 14.78
N LEU A 131 -4.60 -14.10 13.64
CA LEU A 131 -5.51 -13.27 12.85
C LEU A 131 -6.67 -14.10 12.27
N ALA A 132 -6.40 -15.31 11.77
CA ALA A 132 -7.42 -16.23 11.28
C ALA A 132 -8.43 -16.61 12.38
N GLN A 133 -7.94 -16.95 13.58
CA GLN A 133 -8.79 -17.23 14.74
C GLN A 133 -9.61 -15.99 15.17
N ALA A 134 -8.98 -14.81 15.16
CA ALA A 134 -9.65 -13.55 15.48
C ALA A 134 -10.76 -13.23 14.47
N ALA A 135 -10.50 -13.39 13.17
CA ALA A 135 -11.49 -13.23 12.11
C ALA A 135 -12.69 -14.18 12.31
N THR A 136 -12.42 -15.46 12.58
CA THR A 136 -13.45 -16.46 12.88
C THR A 136 -14.32 -16.05 14.07
N ARG A 137 -13.69 -15.60 15.17
CA ARG A 137 -14.41 -15.16 16.38
C ARG A 137 -15.23 -13.89 16.15
N ALA A 138 -14.69 -12.94 15.39
CA ALA A 138 -15.40 -11.71 15.00
C ALA A 138 -16.48 -11.96 13.93
N GLY A 139 -16.51 -13.14 13.31
CA GLY A 139 -17.44 -13.49 12.24
C GLY A 139 -17.12 -12.76 10.92
N THR A 140 -15.84 -12.53 10.65
CA THR A 140 -15.36 -11.96 9.39
C THR A 140 -14.31 -12.86 8.72
N ALA A 141 -13.75 -12.41 7.60
CA ALA A 141 -12.77 -13.11 6.80
C ALA A 141 -11.34 -12.63 7.04
N THR A 142 -10.39 -13.53 6.79
CA THR A 142 -8.96 -13.23 6.67
C THR A 142 -8.47 -13.54 5.27
N ASN A 143 -7.35 -12.95 4.89
CA ASN A 143 -6.79 -13.06 3.55
C ASN A 143 -5.34 -13.55 3.57
N SER A 144 -4.99 -14.44 2.64
CA SER A 144 -3.66 -15.04 2.53
C SER A 144 -2.55 -14.02 2.29
N GLY A 145 -2.83 -12.91 1.59
CA GLY A 145 -1.80 -12.09 0.97
C GLY A 145 -1.10 -12.83 -0.18
N GLU A 146 -0.01 -12.25 -0.71
CA GLU A 146 0.85 -12.87 -1.74
C GLU A 146 1.67 -14.04 -1.17
N ALA A 147 1.01 -15.12 -0.75
CA ALA A 147 1.60 -16.30 -0.14
C ALA A 147 0.85 -17.57 -0.57
N PRO A 148 1.51 -18.75 -0.54
CA PRO A 148 0.84 -20.03 -0.78
C PRO A 148 -0.19 -20.35 0.30
N LEU A 149 -1.05 -21.34 0.05
CA LEU A 149 -2.01 -21.80 1.04
C LEU A 149 -1.30 -22.51 2.19
N ILE A 150 -1.51 -22.02 3.41
CA ILE A 150 -0.99 -22.62 4.63
C ILE A 150 -2.14 -23.35 5.32
N ALA A 151 -1.96 -24.65 5.56
CA ALA A 151 -3.01 -25.50 6.10
C ALA A 151 -3.50 -25.01 7.46
N GLU A 152 -2.58 -24.66 8.35
CA GLU A 152 -2.85 -24.21 9.72
C GLU A 152 -3.62 -22.88 9.75
N GLU A 153 -3.28 -21.94 8.85
CA GLU A 153 -4.02 -20.69 8.72
C GLU A 153 -5.43 -20.93 8.16
N ARG A 154 -5.55 -21.80 7.15
CA ARG A 154 -6.82 -22.14 6.53
C ARG A 154 -7.77 -22.81 7.51
N GLU A 155 -7.28 -23.74 8.33
CA GLU A 155 -8.07 -24.46 9.34
C GLU A 155 -8.55 -23.55 10.47
N ALA A 156 -7.75 -22.54 10.82
CA ALA A 156 -8.12 -21.55 11.83
C ALA A 156 -9.18 -20.54 11.36
N ALA A 157 -9.32 -20.34 10.05
CA ALA A 157 -10.24 -19.38 9.46
C ALA A 157 -11.59 -20.01 9.07
N ARG A 158 -12.69 -19.41 9.52
CA ARG A 158 -14.04 -19.73 9.02
C ARG A 158 -14.22 -19.28 7.57
N TYR A 159 -13.75 -18.09 7.26
CA TYR A 159 -13.78 -17.50 5.92
C TYR A 159 -12.37 -17.12 5.52
N PHE A 160 -11.83 -17.81 4.52
CA PHE A 160 -10.48 -17.64 4.04
C PHE A 160 -10.46 -17.17 2.59
N ILE A 161 -9.95 -15.96 2.36
CA ILE A 161 -9.79 -15.37 1.04
C ILE A 161 -8.37 -15.65 0.56
N GLY A 162 -8.24 -16.33 -0.59
CA GLY A 162 -6.93 -16.53 -1.21
C GLY A 162 -6.64 -15.46 -2.26
N GLN A 163 -5.45 -14.90 -2.21
CA GLN A 163 -5.02 -13.85 -3.12
C GLN A 163 -4.35 -14.43 -4.36
N TYR A 164 -5.05 -14.37 -5.49
CA TYR A 164 -4.52 -14.73 -6.80
C TYR A 164 -3.69 -13.57 -7.35
N SER A 165 -2.38 -13.67 -7.19
CA SER A 165 -1.42 -12.59 -7.46
C SER A 165 -0.54 -12.84 -8.68
N ARG A 166 0.17 -11.80 -9.12
CA ARG A 166 1.18 -11.87 -10.21
C ARG A 166 2.37 -12.76 -9.86
N SER A 167 2.68 -12.84 -8.57
CA SER A 167 3.79 -13.62 -7.99
C SER A 167 3.64 -15.13 -8.18
N GLY A 168 2.45 -15.60 -8.55
CA GLY A 168 2.19 -17.01 -8.90
C GLY A 168 1.87 -17.91 -7.71
N TYR A 169 1.81 -17.36 -6.50
CA TYR A 169 1.23 -18.03 -5.35
C TYR A 169 -0.28 -18.19 -5.49
N MET A 170 -0.85 -19.19 -4.81
CA MET A 170 -2.30 -19.45 -4.81
C MET A 170 -2.89 -19.68 -6.22
N THR A 171 -2.20 -20.46 -7.05
CA THR A 171 -2.61 -20.75 -8.45
C THR A 171 -3.02 -22.20 -8.69
N ASP A 172 -2.77 -23.10 -7.73
CA ASP A 172 -3.14 -24.52 -7.84
C ASP A 172 -4.66 -24.69 -7.68
N PRO A 173 -5.37 -25.30 -8.65
CA PRO A 173 -6.79 -25.62 -8.52
C PRO A 173 -7.15 -26.42 -7.25
N ALA A 174 -6.25 -27.23 -6.70
CA ALA A 174 -6.49 -27.95 -5.45
C ALA A 174 -6.59 -26.99 -4.25
N ASP A 175 -5.70 -25.99 -4.19
CA ASP A 175 -5.72 -24.95 -3.15
C ASP A 175 -6.90 -24.02 -3.33
N LEU A 176 -7.19 -23.61 -4.56
CA LEU A 176 -8.30 -22.69 -4.87
C LEU A 176 -9.67 -23.25 -4.45
N ARG A 177 -9.87 -24.58 -4.54
CA ARG A 177 -11.10 -25.25 -4.09
C ARG A 177 -11.31 -25.19 -2.57
N ARG A 178 -10.24 -24.95 -1.81
CA ARG A 178 -10.30 -24.87 -0.35
C ARG A 178 -10.66 -23.47 0.14
N LEU A 179 -10.68 -22.46 -0.73
CA LEU A 179 -10.94 -21.06 -0.39
C LEU A 179 -12.45 -20.77 -0.33
N ASP A 180 -12.81 -19.76 0.46
CA ASP A 180 -14.19 -19.25 0.52
C ASP A 180 -14.43 -18.10 -0.46
N ALA A 181 -13.37 -17.39 -0.83
CA ALA A 181 -13.36 -16.41 -1.91
C ALA A 181 -11.97 -16.27 -2.52
N ILE A 182 -11.90 -15.72 -3.72
CA ILE A 182 -10.64 -15.37 -4.40
C ILE A 182 -10.58 -13.87 -4.59
N GLU A 183 -9.47 -13.28 -4.19
CA GLU A 183 -9.11 -11.91 -4.55
C GLU A 183 -8.14 -11.95 -5.73
N ILE A 184 -8.52 -11.38 -6.87
CA ILE A 184 -7.62 -11.19 -8.01
C ILE A 184 -6.86 -9.89 -7.77
N GLN A 185 -5.60 -10.02 -7.34
CA GLN A 185 -4.78 -8.86 -6.99
C GLN A 185 -4.08 -8.32 -8.24
N LEU A 186 -4.50 -7.12 -8.67
CA LEU A 186 -3.90 -6.43 -9.80
C LEU A 186 -2.76 -5.49 -9.38
N ALA A 187 -2.90 -4.84 -8.22
CA ALA A 187 -1.95 -3.88 -7.67
C ALA A 187 -2.11 -3.79 -6.14
N GLN A 188 -1.23 -3.05 -5.49
CA GLN A 188 -1.29 -2.76 -4.05
C GLN A 188 -0.98 -1.29 -3.79
N GLY A 189 -1.65 -0.66 -2.82
CA GLY A 189 -1.52 0.77 -2.54
C GLY A 189 -0.09 1.20 -2.17
N ALA A 190 0.67 0.33 -1.48
CA ALA A 190 2.03 0.61 -1.05
C ALA A 190 3.05 0.62 -2.21
N GLN A 191 2.88 -0.24 -3.21
CA GLN A 191 3.81 -0.35 -4.34
C GLN A 191 3.21 0.15 -5.67
N ALA A 192 1.99 0.71 -5.63
CA ALA A 192 1.25 1.29 -6.75
C ALA A 192 1.41 0.50 -8.06
N ALA A 193 2.01 1.12 -9.08
CA ALA A 193 2.25 0.55 -10.41
C ALA A 193 3.63 -0.12 -10.53
N ASP A 194 3.94 -1.06 -9.63
CA ASP A 194 5.10 -1.94 -9.78
C ASP A 194 5.01 -2.67 -11.15
N PRO A 195 6.02 -2.57 -12.03
CA PRO A 195 6.03 -3.15 -13.37
C PRO A 195 6.11 -4.69 -13.40
N SER A 196 6.03 -5.36 -12.25
CA SER A 196 6.01 -6.81 -12.14
C SER A 196 5.03 -7.48 -13.14
N PRO A 197 5.50 -8.46 -13.95
CA PRO A 197 4.78 -8.96 -15.11
C PRO A 197 3.39 -9.53 -14.77
N SER A 198 2.34 -9.00 -15.40
CA SER A 198 0.94 -9.44 -15.22
C SER A 198 0.54 -10.65 -16.09
N ARG A 199 1.46 -11.21 -16.89
CA ARG A 199 1.18 -12.31 -17.83
C ARG A 199 0.53 -13.54 -17.18
N ARG A 200 0.79 -13.79 -15.90
CA ARG A 200 0.19 -14.93 -15.16
C ARG A 200 -1.29 -14.71 -14.84
N ILE A 201 -1.72 -13.48 -14.54
CA ILE A 201 -3.13 -13.16 -14.26
C ILE A 201 -3.98 -13.28 -15.54
N LEU A 202 -3.45 -12.85 -16.69
CA LEU A 202 -4.15 -12.94 -17.96
C LEU A 202 -4.35 -14.40 -18.46
N SER A 203 -3.67 -15.37 -17.83
CA SER A 203 -3.85 -16.80 -18.11
C SER A 203 -4.93 -17.48 -17.25
N ALA A 204 -5.71 -16.70 -16.47
CA ALA A 204 -6.70 -17.16 -15.47
C ALA A 204 -7.91 -17.97 -16.00
N ARG A 205 -7.83 -18.57 -17.20
CA ARG A 205 -8.79 -19.60 -17.66
C ARG A 205 -8.95 -20.75 -16.64
N ARG A 206 -7.97 -20.96 -15.76
CA ARG A 206 -7.97 -22.00 -14.72
C ARG A 206 -8.84 -21.69 -13.48
N CYS A 207 -9.15 -20.43 -13.19
CA CYS A 207 -10.02 -20.09 -12.05
C CYS A 207 -11.50 -20.39 -12.35
N GLY A 208 -11.93 -20.23 -13.60
CA GLY A 208 -13.34 -20.40 -13.99
C GLY A 208 -13.90 -21.79 -13.68
N SER A 209 -13.11 -22.85 -13.89
CA SER A 209 -13.52 -24.24 -13.62
C SER A 209 -13.56 -24.63 -12.14
N VAL A 210 -13.16 -23.74 -11.22
CA VAL A 210 -13.12 -24.01 -9.78
C VAL A 210 -14.42 -23.55 -9.09
N PHE A 211 -15.13 -22.58 -9.66
CA PHE A 211 -16.33 -21.96 -9.09
C PHE A 211 -17.60 -22.13 -9.94
N THR A 212 -17.52 -22.86 -11.05
CA THR A 212 -18.68 -23.37 -11.80
C THR A 212 -19.23 -24.63 -11.18
#